data_AF-A0A167EHR5-F1
#
_entry.id   AF-A0A167EHR5-F1
#
_cell.length_a   1.000
_cell.length_b   1.000
_cell.length_c   1.000
_cell.angle_alpha   90.00
_cell.angle_beta   90.00
_cell.angle_gamma   90.00
#
_symmetry.space_group_name_H-M   'P 1'
#
loop_
_entity.id
_entity.type
_entity.pdbx_description
1 polymer ?
#
loop_
_entity_poly.entity_id
_entity_poly.type
_entity_poly.pdbx_seq_one_letter_code
_entity_poly.pdbx_strand_id
1 'polypeptide(L)'
;MKHYLIKTDEVAKSSIRQLVDYASASTLATAVACTATNFLQVIKTRTQVAASSEVGRIRPDDKESVIKVARNLIKEVGLLRASVKGLHMNLLHAMPASVLGMVIIEAIEPENASNEQVL
;
A
#
# COMPACT_ATOMS: atom_id res chain seq x y z
N MET A 1 -39.14 -22.72 9.04
CA MET A 1 -38.26 -22.53 7.86
C MET A 1 -37.94 -21.06 7.56
N LYS A 2 -38.93 -20.15 7.46
CA LYS A 2 -38.68 -18.70 7.23
C LYS A 2 -37.75 -18.03 8.26
N HIS A 3 -37.84 -18.42 9.53
CA HIS A 3 -37.00 -17.86 10.60
C HIS A 3 -35.50 -18.20 10.49
N TYR A 4 -35.16 -19.32 9.83
CA TYR A 4 -33.78 -19.72 9.60
C TYR A 4 -33.15 -18.92 8.45
N LEU A 5 -33.93 -18.63 7.40
CA LEU A 5 -33.48 -17.83 6.25
C LEU A 5 -33.18 -16.37 6.64
N ILE A 6 -33.97 -15.80 7.55
CA ILE A 6 -33.74 -14.45 8.07
C ILE A 6 -32.44 -14.37 8.89
N LYS A 7 -32.13 -15.42 9.66
CA LYS A 7 -30.90 -15.48 10.46
C LYS A 7 -29.65 -15.60 9.58
N THR A 8 -29.73 -16.35 8.46
CA THR A 8 -28.62 -16.43 7.50
C THR A 8 -28.37 -15.12 6.76
N ASP A 9 -29.42 -14.35 6.42
CA ASP A 9 -29.27 -13.05 5.78
C ASP A 9 -28.65 -11.99 6.71
N GLU A 10 -29.05 -11.97 7.99
CA GLU A 10 -28.47 -11.07 9.00
C GLU A 10 -26.99 -11.35 9.23
N VAL A 11 -26.59 -12.63 9.31
CA VAL A 11 -25.19 -13.04 9.47
C VAL A 11 -24.36 -12.73 8.22
N ALA A 12 -24.90 -12.96 7.02
CA ALA A 12 -24.21 -12.59 5.78
C ALA A 12 -23.97 -11.07 5.70
N LYS A 13 -24.95 -10.27 6.13
CA LYS A 13 -24.85 -8.81 6.12
C LYS A 13 -23.86 -8.27 7.17
N SER A 14 -23.73 -8.91 8.33
CA SER A 14 -22.73 -8.52 9.33
C SER A 14 -21.31 -8.83 8.88
N SER A 15 -21.08 -10.01 8.28
CA SER A 15 -19.77 -10.37 7.71
C SER A 15 -19.36 -9.44 6.56
N ILE A 16 -20.28 -9.07 5.66
CA ILE A 16 -19.99 -8.12 4.58
C ILE A 16 -19.62 -6.74 5.15
N ARG A 17 -20.28 -6.28 6.21
CA ARG A 17 -19.93 -5.00 6.86
C ARG A 17 -18.52 -5.04 7.44
N GLN A 18 -18.15 -6.12 8.13
CA GLN A 18 -16.79 -6.29 8.67
C GLN A 18 -15.75 -6.27 7.56
N LEU A 19 -15.97 -6.98 6.45
CA LEU A 19 -15.07 -6.96 5.29
C LEU A 19 -14.92 -5.56 4.69
N VAL A 20 -16.00 -4.78 4.61
CA VAL A 20 -15.96 -3.40 4.12
C VAL A 20 -15.20 -2.49 5.07
N ASP A 21 -15.39 -2.64 6.39
CA ASP A 21 -14.70 -1.85 7.40
C ASP A 21 -13.19 -2.13 7.35
N TYR A 22 -12.79 -3.40 7.31
CA TYR A 22 -11.39 -3.79 7.12
C TYR A 22 -10.80 -3.31 5.81
N ALA A 23 -11.51 -3.47 4.68
CA ALA A 23 -11.03 -3.00 3.40
C ALA A 23 -10.81 -1.48 3.39
N SER A 24 -11.70 -0.72 4.03
CA SER A 24 -11.57 0.73 4.13
C SER A 24 -10.39 1.15 5.02
N ALA A 25 -10.22 0.51 6.18
CA ALA A 25 -9.12 0.77 7.10
C ALA A 25 -7.76 0.43 6.47
N SER A 26 -7.64 -0.76 5.87
CA SER A 26 -6.42 -1.19 5.18
C SER A 26 -6.08 -0.30 3.99
N THR A 27 -7.09 0.15 3.24
CA THR A 27 -6.89 1.06 2.11
C THR A 27 -6.36 2.42 2.57
N LEU A 28 -6.95 3.00 3.62
CA LEU A 28 -6.49 4.28 4.18
C LEU A 28 -5.07 4.18 4.74
N ALA A 29 -4.79 3.12 5.50
CA ALA A 29 -3.45 2.87 6.03
C ALA A 29 -2.42 2.73 4.91
N THR A 30 -2.76 1.98 3.85
CA THR A 30 -1.90 1.80 2.68
C THR A 30 -1.68 3.11 1.93
N ALA A 31 -2.71 3.94 1.77
CA ALA A 31 -2.58 5.21 1.08
C ALA A 31 -1.63 6.18 1.81
N VAL A 32 -1.73 6.25 3.15
CA VAL A 32 -0.84 7.04 3.99
C VAL A 32 0.59 6.48 3.93
N ALA A 33 0.76 5.17 4.06
CA ALA A 33 2.06 4.52 3.99
C ALA A 33 2.74 4.71 2.62
N CYS A 34 2.01 4.51 1.52
CA CYS A 34 2.49 4.77 0.17
C CYS A 34 2.90 6.22 0.01
N THR A 35 2.09 7.18 0.49
CA THR A 35 2.41 8.61 0.39
C THR A 35 3.68 8.96 1.16
N ALA A 36 3.82 8.47 2.40
CA ALA A 36 4.99 8.70 3.23
C ALA A 36 6.27 8.09 2.65
N THR A 37 6.16 6.91 2.02
CA THR A 37 7.31 6.18 1.47
C THR A 37 7.61 6.49 0.00
N ASN A 38 6.70 7.15 -0.73
CA ASN A 38 6.84 7.39 -2.16
C ASN A 38 8.10 8.18 -2.50
N PHE A 39 8.44 9.19 -1.71
CA PHE A 39 9.67 9.97 -1.92
C PHE A 39 10.93 9.09 -1.86
N LEU A 40 11.01 8.21 -0.86
CA LEU A 40 12.12 7.29 -0.71
C LEU A 40 12.15 6.26 -1.86
N GLN A 41 10.98 5.77 -2.30
CA GLN A 41 10.89 4.86 -3.44
C GLN A 41 11.35 5.51 -4.75
N VAL A 42 11.03 6.78 -4.99
CA VAL A 42 11.49 7.54 -6.16
C VAL A 42 13.01 7.70 -6.13
N ILE A 43 13.61 7.98 -4.97
CA ILE A 43 15.07 8.03 -4.83
C ILE A 43 15.68 6.65 -5.11
N LYS A 44 15.12 5.59 -4.52
CA LYS A 44 15.64 4.22 -4.66
C LYS A 44 15.59 3.76 -6.12
N THR A 45 14.47 4.00 -6.81
CA THR A 45 14.31 3.66 -8.24
C THR A 45 15.22 4.48 -9.12
N ARG A 46 15.41 5.79 -8.88
CA ARG A 46 16.38 6.60 -9.64
C ARG A 46 17.81 6.11 -9.46
N THR A 47 18.22 5.76 -8.25
CA THR A 47 19.56 5.20 -8.00
C THR A 47 19.71 3.83 -8.67
N GLN A 48 18.70 2.97 -8.64
CA GLN A 48 18.71 1.67 -9.33
C GLN A 48 18.80 1.83 -10.86
N VAL A 49 18.07 2.79 -11.42
CA VAL A 49 18.11 3.09 -12.86
C VAL A 49 19.44 3.71 -13.25
N ALA A 50 20.01 4.62 -12.44
CA ALA A 50 21.34 5.20 -12.68
C ALA A 50 22.46 4.16 -12.59
N ALA A 51 22.28 3.08 -11.82
CA ALA A 51 23.20 1.95 -11.77
C ALA A 51 23.19 1.11 -13.06
N SER A 52 22.13 1.17 -13.87
CA SER A 52 22.05 0.45 -15.15
C SER A 52 23.03 1.06 -16.17
N SER A 53 23.66 0.19 -16.98
CA SER A 53 24.74 0.54 -17.91
C SER A 53 24.31 1.52 -19.02
N GLU A 54 23.02 1.55 -19.38
CA GLU A 54 22.47 2.44 -20.40
C GLU A 54 22.30 3.89 -19.91
N VAL A 55 21.84 4.09 -18.67
CA VAL A 55 21.61 5.44 -18.13
C VAL A 55 22.88 6.04 -17.54
N GLY A 56 23.82 5.20 -17.08
CA GLY A 56 25.14 5.63 -16.63
C GLY A 56 25.99 6.34 -17.69
N ARG A 57 25.69 6.15 -18.99
CA ARG A 57 26.31 6.92 -20.09
C ARG A 57 25.69 8.31 -20.31
N ILE A 58 24.44 8.52 -19.88
CA ILE A 58 23.70 9.78 -20.06
C ILE A 58 23.88 10.70 -18.85
N ARG A 59 24.00 10.15 -17.64
CA ARG A 59 24.23 10.90 -16.38
C ARG A 59 25.25 10.20 -15.48
N PRO A 60 26.56 10.44 -15.65
CA PRO A 60 27.59 9.81 -14.83
C PRO A 60 27.60 10.28 -13.36
N ASP A 61 27.16 11.51 -13.08
CA ASP A 61 27.14 12.10 -11.72
C ASP A 61 26.09 11.49 -10.77
N ASP A 62 25.03 10.87 -11.31
CA ASP A 62 23.95 10.26 -10.52
C ASP A 62 24.37 8.88 -9.92
N LYS A 63 25.54 8.34 -10.31
CA LYS A 63 26.12 7.11 -9.73
C LYS A 63 26.87 7.32 -8.42
N GLU A 64 27.30 8.54 -8.11
CA GLU A 64 28.25 8.75 -7.01
C GLU A 64 27.61 8.81 -5.62
N SER A 65 26.36 9.29 -5.49
CA SER A 65 25.73 9.41 -4.18
C SER A 65 24.22 9.56 -4.24
N VAL A 66 23.52 8.78 -3.39
CA VAL A 66 22.07 8.87 -3.15
C VAL A 66 21.65 10.29 -2.76
N ILE A 67 22.51 11.02 -2.03
CA ILE A 67 22.26 12.40 -1.59
C ILE A 67 22.32 13.38 -2.77
N LYS A 68 23.23 13.17 -3.73
CA LYS A 68 23.29 13.98 -4.97
C LYS A 68 22.04 13.76 -5.82
N VAL A 69 21.59 12.51 -5.98
CA VAL A 69 20.36 12.17 -6.71
C VAL A 69 19.14 12.84 -6.07
N ALA A 70 19.01 12.76 -4.74
CA ALA A 70 17.92 13.43 -4.01
C ALA A 70 17.96 14.95 -4.19
N ARG A 71 19.14 15.57 -4.09
CA ARG A 71 19.31 17.03 -4.25
C ARG A 71 19.02 17.50 -5.68
N ASN A 72 19.45 16.74 -6.69
CA ASN A 72 19.15 17.02 -8.10
C ASN A 72 17.66 16.88 -8.38
N LEU A 73 17.01 15.82 -7.88
CA LEU A 73 15.57 15.62 -8.02
C LEU A 73 14.77 16.77 -7.41
N ILE A 74 15.14 17.21 -6.21
CA ILE A 74 14.48 18.36 -5.55
C ILE A 74 14.70 19.65 -6.36
N LYS A 75 15.89 19.87 -6.92
CA LYS A 75 16.18 21.03 -7.79
C LYS A 75 15.42 21.01 -9.11
N GLU A 76 15.27 19.84 -9.75
CA GLU A 76 14.64 19.71 -11.08
C GLU A 76 13.11 19.85 -11.02
N VAL A 77 12.45 19.25 -10.02
CA VAL A 77 10.99 19.05 -10.02
C VAL A 77 10.30 19.66 -8.81
N GLY A 78 11.05 20.00 -7.76
CA GLY A 78 10.52 20.44 -6.47
C GLY A 78 10.14 19.27 -5.54
N LEU A 79 10.24 19.47 -4.22
CA LEU A 79 10.02 18.43 -3.21
C LEU A 79 8.62 17.82 -3.29
N LEU A 80 7.57 18.65 -3.33
CA LEU A 80 6.18 18.18 -3.35
C LEU A 80 5.86 17.38 -4.61
N ARG A 81 6.33 17.86 -5.77
CA ARG A 81 6.10 17.21 -7.06
C ARG A 81 6.90 15.92 -7.21
N ALA A 82 8.10 15.86 -6.62
CA ALA A 82 8.90 14.64 -6.52
C ALA A 82 8.24 13.58 -5.61
N SER A 83 7.64 14.00 -4.49
CA SER A 83 7.00 13.11 -3.53
C SER A 83 5.68 12.52 -4.00
N VAL A 84 4.95 13.14 -4.93
CA VAL A 84 3.72 12.58 -5.52
C VAL A 84 3.93 11.88 -6.86
N LYS A 85 5.14 12.00 -7.44
CA LYS A 85 5.46 11.39 -8.73
C LYS A 85 5.44 9.87 -8.60
N GLY A 86 4.58 9.20 -9.38
CA GLY A 86 4.43 7.74 -9.36
C GLY A 86 3.53 7.18 -8.26
N LEU A 87 2.99 8.03 -7.36
CA LEU A 87 2.13 7.60 -6.25
C LEU A 87 0.88 6.85 -6.73
N HIS A 88 0.30 7.27 -7.86
CA HIS A 88 -0.88 6.62 -8.46
C HIS A 88 -0.61 5.17 -8.87
N MET A 89 0.55 4.87 -9.47
CA MET A 89 0.92 3.49 -9.83
C MET A 89 1.17 2.64 -8.57
N ASN A 90 1.78 3.24 -7.54
CA ASN A 90 2.02 2.56 -6.28
C ASN A 90 0.69 2.24 -5.55
N LEU A 91 -0.25 3.19 -5.52
CA LEU A 91 -1.59 3.00 -4.96
C LEU A 91 -2.39 1.93 -5.72
N LEU A 92 -2.38 1.96 -7.05
CA LEU A 92 -3.10 1.00 -7.89
C LEU A 92 -2.66 -0.46 -7.64
N HIS A 93 -1.38 -0.67 -7.33
CA HIS A 93 -0.85 -1.99 -7.02
C HIS A 93 -0.98 -2.36 -5.54
N ALA A 94 -0.70 -1.42 -4.63
CA ALA A 94 -0.65 -1.70 -3.19
C ALA A 94 -2.05 -1.84 -2.56
N MET A 95 -3.05 -1.10 -3.03
CA MET A 95 -4.39 -1.11 -2.44
C MET A 95 -5.08 -2.48 -2.57
N PRO A 96 -5.14 -3.14 -3.75
CA PRO A 96 -5.75 -4.47 -3.86
C PRO A 96 -4.99 -5.52 -3.06
N ALA A 97 -3.65 -5.46 -3.05
CA ALA A 97 -2.80 -6.38 -2.31
C ALA A 97 -3.02 -6.29 -0.79
N SER A 98 -3.17 -5.07 -0.27
CA SER A 98 -3.41 -4.81 1.15
C SER A 98 -4.78 -5.31 1.61
N VAL A 99 -5.83 -5.06 0.81
CA VAL A 99 -7.19 -5.55 1.09
C VAL A 99 -7.22 -7.08 1.10
N LEU A 100 -6.61 -7.71 0.08
CA LEU A 100 -6.53 -9.18 0.03
C LEU A 100 -5.75 -9.74 1.21
N GLY A 101 -4.64 -9.12 1.60
CA GLY A 101 -3.87 -9.53 2.77
C GLY A 101 -4.70 -9.52 4.05
N MET A 102 -5.48 -8.45 4.27
CA MET A 102 -6.35 -8.35 5.43
C MET A 102 -7.48 -9.38 5.42
N VAL A 103 -8.12 -9.59 4.26
CA VAL A 103 -9.18 -10.60 4.10
C VAL A 103 -8.65 -12.02 4.31
N ILE A 104 -7.44 -12.31 3.81
CA ILE A 104 -6.81 -13.62 3.99
C ILE A 104 -6.45 -13.86 5.45
N ILE A 105 -5.86 -12.85 6.13
CA ILE A 105 -5.54 -12.96 7.56
C ILE A 105 -6.82 -13.24 8.35
N GLU A 106 -7.89 -12.47 8.12
CA GLU A 106 -9.18 -12.68 8.77
C GLU A 106 -9.79 -14.07 8.43
N ALA A 107 -9.57 -14.57 7.21
CA ALA A 107 -10.04 -15.89 6.81
C ALA A 107 -9.28 -17.04 7.49
N ILE A 108 -7.99 -16.84 7.84
CA ILE A 108 -7.15 -17.84 8.49
C ILE A 108 -7.31 -17.78 10.01
N GLU A 109 -7.37 -16.58 10.58
CA GLU A 109 -7.52 -16.32 12.02
C GLU A 109 -8.72 -15.38 12.24
N PRO A 110 -9.97 -15.88 12.14
CA PRO A 110 -11.13 -15.05 12.42
C PRO A 110 -11.09 -14.68 13.90
N GLU A 111 -10.98 -13.38 14.23
CA GLU A 111 -10.80 -12.86 15.59
C GLU A 111 -12.08 -12.99 16.46
N ASN A 112 -12.91 -14.02 16.22
CA ASN A 112 -14.13 -14.32 16.96
C ASN A 112 -14.35 -15.82 17.23
N ALA A 113 -13.36 -16.70 17.00
CA ALA A 113 -13.46 -18.09 17.48
C ALA A 113 -13.23 -18.22 19.00
N SER A 114 -12.84 -17.15 19.71
CA SER A 114 -12.32 -17.22 21.09
C SER A 114 -12.91 -16.24 22.10
N ASN A 115 -14.08 -15.64 21.86
CA ASN A 115 -14.77 -14.82 22.88
C ASN A 115 -16.10 -15.41 23.39
N GLU A 116 -16.41 -16.68 23.08
CA GLU A 116 -17.64 -17.33 23.59
C GLU A 116 -17.45 -18.78 24.06
N GLN A 117 -16.27 -19.17 24.57
CA GLN A 117 -16.17 -20.45 25.32
C GLN A 117 -15.38 -20.46 26.64
N VAL A 118 -14.60 -19.44 27.02
CA VAL A 118 -14.00 -19.41 28.37
C VAL A 118 -13.83 -17.97 28.87
N LEU A 119 -14.89 -17.39 29.42
CA LEU A 119 -14.97 -16.76 30.76
C LEU A 119 -16.32 -16.07 30.98
#